data_AF-A0A7I4Y899-F1
#
_entry.id   AF-A0A7I4Y899-F1
#
_cell.length_a   1.000
_cell.length_b   1.000
_cell.length_c   1.000
_cell.angle_alpha   90.00
_cell.angle_beta   90.00
_cell.angle_gamma   90.00
#
_symmetry.space_group_name_H-M   'P 1'
#
loop_
_entity.id
_entity.type
_entity.pdbx_description
1 polymer ?
#
loop_
_entity_poly.entity_id
_entity_poly.type
_entity_poly.pdbx_seq_one_letter_code
_entity_poly.pdbx_strand_id
1 'polypeptide(L)'
;MGFKTVLTSGQAETAVDGRDRLKKMRDEARDQINIMAGSGVNSKTLPTLLSETSCSWYHGSASIAVESKMPKSRVKMGSLDTDVQRVTSKEEVRTMRDLIDKFFGSGPIATPYY
;
A
#
# COMPACT_ATOMS: atom_id res chain seq x y z
N MET A 1 -22.15 1.40 13.47
CA MET A 1 -20.82 2.05 13.35
C MET A 1 -20.73 2.70 11.97
N GLY A 2 -20.05 3.86 11.83
CA GLY A 2 -20.09 4.72 10.63
C GLY A 2 -18.74 4.87 9.90
N PHE A 3 -17.90 3.84 9.93
CA PHE A 3 -16.59 3.87 9.26
C PHE A 3 -16.74 3.91 7.74
N LYS A 4 -15.83 4.63 7.08
CA LYS A 4 -15.81 4.81 5.61
C LYS A 4 -14.78 3.93 4.91
N THR A 5 -13.79 3.43 5.64
CA THR A 5 -12.66 2.69 5.06
C THR A 5 -12.13 1.64 6.03
N VAL A 6 -11.72 0.50 5.51
CA VAL A 6 -10.98 -0.55 6.22
C VAL A 6 -9.63 -0.74 5.55
N LEU A 7 -8.55 -0.56 6.31
CA LEU A 7 -7.18 -0.91 5.90
C LEU A 7 -6.92 -2.38 6.26
N THR A 8 -6.57 -3.21 5.28
CA THR A 8 -6.33 -4.64 5.51
C THR A 8 -5.43 -5.27 4.44
N SER A 9 -4.73 -6.34 4.81
CA SER A 9 -4.00 -7.22 3.89
C SER A 9 -4.84 -8.41 3.41
N GLY A 10 -6.12 -8.49 3.80
CA GLY A 10 -6.93 -9.68 3.54
C GLY A 10 -6.62 -10.84 4.48
N GLN A 11 -6.22 -10.57 5.73
CA GLN A 11 -5.83 -11.57 6.73
C GLN A 11 -4.63 -12.44 6.34
N ALA A 12 -3.72 -11.90 5.53
CA ALA A 12 -2.44 -12.51 5.19
C ALA A 12 -1.27 -11.61 5.56
N GLU A 13 -0.04 -12.12 5.46
CA GLU A 13 1.18 -11.35 5.75
C GLU A 13 1.31 -10.14 4.82
N THR A 14 1.08 -10.33 3.52
CA THR A 14 1.05 -9.25 2.52
C THR A 14 -0.30 -9.18 1.82
N ALA A 15 -0.62 -8.01 1.25
CA ALA A 15 -1.82 -7.83 0.42
C ALA A 15 -1.84 -8.80 -0.78
N VAL A 16 -0.68 -9.12 -1.35
CA VAL A 16 -0.58 -10.05 -2.49
C VAL A 16 -0.97 -11.45 -2.05
N ASP A 17 -0.55 -11.89 -0.87
CA ASP A 17 -0.91 -13.21 -0.32
C ASP A 17 -2.40 -13.27 0.03
N GLY A 18 -2.99 -12.16 0.48
CA GLY A 18 -4.42 -12.07 0.84
C GLY A 18 -5.34 -11.63 -0.30
N ARG A 19 -4.85 -11.57 -1.54
CA ARG A 19 -5.57 -10.97 -2.69
C ARG A 19 -6.95 -11.57 -2.95
N ASP A 20 -7.10 -12.88 -2.80
CA ASP A 20 -8.40 -13.55 -2.97
C ASP A 20 -9.42 -13.10 -1.93
N ARG A 21 -8.96 -12.88 -0.69
CA ARG A 21 -9.82 -12.39 0.38
C ARG A 21 -10.12 -10.89 0.22
N LEU A 22 -9.14 -10.10 -0.22
CA LEU A 22 -9.36 -8.69 -0.57
C LEU A 22 -10.42 -8.54 -1.66
N LYS A 23 -10.37 -9.37 -2.71
CA LYS A 23 -11.38 -9.42 -3.76
C LYS A 23 -12.78 -9.69 -3.21
N LYS A 24 -12.93 -10.76 -2.42
CA LYS A 24 -14.21 -11.11 -1.78
C LYS A 24 -14.73 -9.97 -0.90
N MET A 25 -13.87 -9.39 -0.07
CA MET A 25 -14.24 -8.25 0.78
C MET A 25 -14.68 -7.05 -0.03
N ARG A 26 -14.00 -6.75 -1.16
CA ARG A 26 -14.38 -5.67 -2.06
C ARG A 26 -15.76 -5.91 -2.68
N ASP A 27 -16.00 -7.13 -3.17
CA ASP A 27 -17.26 -7.53 -3.80
C ASP A 27 -18.43 -7.48 -2.81
N GLU A 28 -18.21 -7.89 -1.56
CA GLU A 28 -19.19 -7.83 -0.47
C GLU A 28 -19.46 -6.39 -0.02
N ALA A 29 -18.39 -5.58 0.12
CA ALA A 29 -18.49 -4.20 0.55
C ALA A 29 -19.23 -3.30 -0.45
N ARG A 30 -19.14 -3.62 -1.76
CA ARG A 30 -19.69 -2.81 -2.86
C ARG A 30 -19.33 -1.34 -2.66
N ASP A 31 -20.34 -0.47 -2.58
CA ASP A 31 -20.16 0.94 -2.34
C ASP A 31 -20.43 1.31 -0.88
N GLN A 32 -20.60 0.39 0.07
CA GLN A 32 -20.93 0.72 1.48
C GLN A 32 -19.72 1.17 2.29
N ILE A 33 -18.55 0.57 2.04
CA ILE A 33 -17.30 0.88 2.72
C ILE A 33 -16.11 0.64 1.78
N ASN A 34 -15.10 1.50 1.87
CA ASN A 34 -13.89 1.34 1.07
C ASN A 34 -13.00 0.23 1.65
N ILE A 35 -12.59 -0.72 0.81
CA ILE A 35 -11.54 -1.69 1.15
C ILE A 35 -10.22 -1.13 0.63
N MET A 36 -9.31 -0.80 1.55
CA MET A 36 -7.98 -0.28 1.27
C MET A 36 -6.95 -1.40 1.48
N ALA A 37 -6.41 -1.92 0.38
CA ALA A 37 -5.40 -2.97 0.41
C ALA A 37 -4.08 -2.41 0.97
N GLY A 38 -3.51 -3.07 1.97
CA GLY A 38 -2.28 -2.66 2.64
C GLY A 38 -1.41 -3.84 3.07
N SER A 39 -0.18 -3.55 3.50
CA SER A 39 0.93 -4.51 3.70
C SER A 39 1.59 -4.98 2.40
N GLY A 40 2.88 -4.65 2.24
CA GLY A 40 3.67 -5.03 1.06
C GLY A 40 3.31 -4.29 -0.24
N VAL A 41 2.45 -3.27 -0.20
CA VAL A 41 2.05 -2.50 -1.39
C VAL A 41 3.15 -1.53 -1.81
N ASN A 42 3.65 -1.69 -3.02
CA ASN A 42 4.69 -0.88 -3.66
C ASN A 42 4.57 -0.99 -5.20
N SER A 43 5.41 -0.29 -5.96
CA SER A 43 5.38 -0.26 -7.43
C SER A 43 5.47 -1.66 -8.09
N LYS A 44 6.10 -2.63 -7.43
CA LYS A 44 6.26 -4.00 -7.94
C LYS A 44 5.04 -4.88 -7.68
N THR A 45 4.38 -4.71 -6.54
CA THR A 45 3.23 -5.53 -6.12
C THR A 45 1.89 -4.94 -6.58
N LEU A 46 1.85 -3.63 -6.80
CA LEU A 46 0.65 -2.90 -7.18
C LEU A 46 0.00 -3.40 -8.48
N PRO A 47 0.72 -3.74 -9.57
CA PRO A 47 0.09 -4.26 -10.79
C PRO A 47 -0.75 -5.52 -10.54
N THR A 48 -0.24 -6.46 -9.75
CA THR A 48 -0.96 -7.69 -9.36
C THR A 48 -2.21 -7.36 -8.55
N LEU A 49 -2.08 -6.45 -7.57
CA LEU A 49 -3.21 -6.06 -6.73
C LEU A 49 -4.31 -5.36 -7.54
N LEU A 50 -3.92 -4.47 -8.46
CA LEU A 50 -4.84 -3.79 -9.37
C LEU A 50 -5.62 -4.79 -10.22
N SER A 51 -4.94 -5.77 -10.83
CA SER A 51 -5.58 -6.74 -11.71
C SER A 51 -6.42 -7.79 -10.99
N GLU A 52 -6.06 -8.18 -9.76
CA GLU A 52 -6.64 -9.36 -9.10
C GLU A 52 -7.66 -9.05 -8.00
N THR A 53 -7.60 -7.87 -7.37
CA THR A 53 -8.44 -7.57 -6.18
C THR A 53 -9.67 -6.71 -6.47
N SER A 54 -9.68 -5.98 -7.59
CA SER A 54 -10.69 -4.96 -7.91
C SER A 54 -10.83 -3.85 -6.85
N CYS A 55 -9.88 -3.73 -5.91
CA CYS A 55 -9.83 -2.63 -4.96
C CYS A 55 -9.51 -1.31 -5.66
N SER A 56 -10.04 -0.21 -5.13
CA SER A 56 -9.77 1.15 -5.63
C SER A 56 -8.85 1.97 -4.71
N TRP A 57 -8.52 1.43 -3.53
CA TRP A 57 -7.74 2.11 -2.51
C TRP A 57 -6.55 1.24 -2.08
N TYR A 58 -5.38 1.86 -1.97
CA TYR A 58 -4.12 1.19 -1.70
C TYR A 58 -3.30 1.97 -0.69
N HIS A 59 -2.68 1.27 0.26
CA HIS A 59 -1.82 1.84 1.28
C HIS A 59 -0.42 1.20 1.23
N GLY A 60 0.54 1.97 0.73
CA GLY A 60 1.96 1.61 0.70
C GLY A 60 2.78 2.65 1.47
N SER A 61 3.88 2.21 2.10
CA SER A 61 4.83 3.14 2.73
C SER A 61 5.68 3.90 1.71
N ALA A 62 5.79 3.35 0.48
CA ALA A 62 6.66 3.83 -0.60
C ALA A 62 8.09 4.17 -0.11
N SER A 63 8.56 3.43 0.90
CA SER A 63 9.82 3.73 1.58
C SER A 63 10.99 2.97 0.97
N ILE A 64 12.12 3.65 0.88
CA ILE A 64 13.41 3.08 0.48
C ILE A 64 14.38 3.14 1.66
N ALA A 65 15.32 2.20 1.68
CA ALA A 65 16.45 2.21 2.60
C ALA A 65 17.48 3.23 2.11
N VAL A 66 17.90 4.13 3.00
CA VAL A 66 18.96 5.11 2.75
C VAL A 66 19.97 4.98 3.88
N GLU A 67 21.25 5.01 3.52
CA GLU A 67 22.33 5.00 4.52
C GLU A 67 22.26 6.26 5.38
N SER A 68 22.35 6.07 6.70
CA SER A 68 22.44 7.18 7.63
C SER A 68 23.74 7.96 7.39
N LYS A 69 23.63 9.30 7.37
CA LYS A 69 24.80 10.19 7.36
C LYS A 69 25.49 10.26 8.72
N MET A 70 24.92 9.64 9.75
CA MET A 70 25.50 9.61 11.09
C MET A 70 26.61 8.56 11.18
N PRO A 71 27.66 8.82 11.98
CA PRO A 71 28.64 7.80 12.30
C PRO A 71 27.98 6.63 13.03
N LYS A 72 28.43 5.41 12.71
CA LYS A 72 27.90 4.18 13.31
C LYS A 72 27.99 4.24 14.83
N SER A 73 26.87 4.00 15.50
CA SER A 73 26.85 3.93 16.95
C SER A 73 27.62 2.70 17.44
N ARG A 74 28.38 2.85 18.53
CA ARG A 74 29.01 1.71 19.23
C ARG A 74 28.03 0.95 20.12
N VAL A 75 26.85 1.53 20.36
CA VAL A 75 25.80 0.96 21.20
C VAL A 75 24.64 0.56 20.32
N LYS A 76 24.15 -0.68 20.49
CA LYS A 76 22.98 -1.18 19.78
C LYS A 76 21.70 -0.87 20.57
N MET A 77 20.69 -0.31 19.91
CA MET A 77 19.40 0.06 20.49
C MET A 77 18.30 -1.01 20.32
N GLY A 78 18.62 -2.12 19.66
CA GLY A 78 17.69 -3.25 19.45
C GLY A 78 18.30 -4.36 18.59
N SER A 79 17.59 -5.47 18.44
CA SER A 79 18.03 -6.61 17.62
C SER A 79 18.11 -6.31 16.12
N LEU A 80 17.35 -5.31 15.66
CA LEU A 80 17.28 -4.82 14.29
C LEU A 80 17.98 -3.46 14.13
N ASP A 81 18.91 -3.12 15.02
CA ASP A 81 19.64 -1.86 14.93
C ASP A 81 20.55 -1.86 13.71
N THR A 82 20.11 -1.15 12.69
CA THR A 82 20.83 -0.92 11.44
C THR A 82 21.00 0.59 11.27
N ASP A 83 22.17 1.03 10.79
CA ASP A 83 22.39 2.44 10.41
C ASP A 83 21.61 2.84 9.14
N VAL A 84 20.53 2.12 8.81
CA VAL A 84 19.69 2.33 7.63
C VAL A 84 18.44 3.07 8.05
N GLN A 85 18.22 4.23 7.46
CA GLN A 85 16.99 4.99 7.61
C GLN A 85 16.01 4.62 6.50
N ARG A 86 14.73 4.50 6.81
CA ARG A 86 13.68 4.36 5.81
C ARG A 86 13.04 5.71 5.54
N VAL A 87 13.07 6.14 4.28
CA VAL A 87 12.46 7.39 3.84
C VAL A 87 11.49 7.13 2.71
N THR A 88 10.36 7.83 2.69
CA THR A 88 9.42 7.75 1.56
C THR A 88 10.07 8.37 0.32
N SER A 89 10.20 7.59 -0.75
CA SER A 89 10.77 8.05 -2.02
C SER A 89 9.70 8.72 -2.87
N LYS A 90 10.02 9.91 -3.37
CA LYS A 90 9.16 10.64 -4.31
C LYS A 90 9.00 9.88 -5.62
N GLU A 91 10.07 9.24 -6.07
CA GLU A 91 10.12 8.44 -7.29
C GLU A 91 9.20 7.22 -7.17
N GLU A 92 9.29 6.49 -6.06
CA GLU A 92 8.41 5.34 -5.80
C GLU A 92 6.93 5.74 -5.76
N VAL A 93 6.61 6.84 -5.07
CA VAL A 93 5.23 7.38 -5.04
C VAL A 93 4.75 7.75 -6.45
N ARG A 94 5.60 8.41 -7.25
CA ARG A 94 5.28 8.76 -8.65
C ARG A 94 5.03 7.52 -9.49
N THR A 95 5.89 6.51 -9.42
CA THR A 95 5.71 5.26 -10.17
C THR A 95 4.41 4.56 -9.77
N MET A 96 4.09 4.50 -8.48
CA MET A 96 2.81 3.95 -8.03
C MET A 96 1.61 4.74 -8.56
N ARG A 97 1.69 6.08 -8.57
CA ARG A 97 0.66 6.94 -9.17
C ARG A 97 0.49 6.66 -10.66
N ASP A 98 1.59 6.63 -11.42
CA ASP A 98 1.55 6.40 -12.86
C ASP A 98 0.93 5.02 -13.21
N LEU A 99 1.18 4.00 -12.39
CA LEU A 99 0.58 2.68 -12.55
C LEU A 99 -0.94 2.70 -12.30
N ILE A 100 -1.39 3.43 -11.29
CA ILE A 100 -2.82 3.62 -10.98
C ILE A 100 -3.50 4.38 -12.13
N ASP A 101 -2.90 5.48 -12.57
CA ASP A 101 -3.44 6.33 -13.64
C ASP A 101 -3.48 5.56 -14.98
N LYS A 102 -2.48 4.71 -15.25
CA LYS A 102 -2.50 3.82 -16.42
C LYS A 102 -3.60 2.76 -16.35
N PHE A 103 -3.93 2.28 -15.15
CA PHE A 103 -4.93 1.23 -14.96
C PHE A 103 -6.37 1.76 -15.00
N PHE A 104 -6.65 2.87 -14.29
CA PHE A 104 -7.99 3.45 -14.19
C PHE A 104 -8.26 4.59 -15.18
N GLY A 105 -7.22 5.07 -15.88
CA GLY A 105 -7.27 6.34 -16.60
C GLY A 105 -6.98 7.52 -15.68
N SER A 106 -6.59 8.67 -16.25
CA SER A 106 -6.25 9.89 -15.51
C SER A 106 -7.45 10.68 -14.99
N GLY A 107 -8.64 10.07 -14.98
CA GLY A 107 -9.84 10.67 -14.43
C GLY A 107 -9.79 10.67 -12.90
N PRO A 108 -10.49 11.60 -12.22
CA PRO A 108 -10.66 11.51 -10.78
C PRO A 108 -11.29 10.16 -10.45
N ILE A 109 -10.74 9.45 -9.45
CA ILE A 109 -11.37 8.25 -8.91
C ILE A 109 -12.69 8.73 -8.29
N ALA A 110 -13.79 8.49 -9.00
CA ALA A 110 -15.12 8.87 -8.54
C ALA A 110 -15.45 8.02 -7.31
N THR A 111 -15.52 8.67 -6.15
CA THR A 111 -15.97 8.04 -4.92
C THR A 111 -17.30 8.68 -4.55
N PRO A 112 -18.37 7.91 -4.26
CA PRO A 112 -19.69 8.47 -3.93
C PRO A 112 -19.73 9.18 -2.57
N TYR A 113 -18.58 9.44 -1.96
CA TYR A 113 -18.40 9.86 -0.58
C TYR A 113 -17.68 11.20 -0.41
N TYR A 114 -17.19 11.80 -1.50
CA TYR A 114 -16.52 13.09 -1.54
C TYR A 114 -17.02 13.93 -2.70
#